data_AF-A0A2N4SXU1-F1
#
_entry.id   AF-A0A2N4SXU1-F1
#
_cell.length_a   1.000
_cell.length_b   1.000
_cell.length_c   1.000
_cell.angle_alpha   90.00
_cell.angle_beta   90.00
_cell.angle_gamma   90.00
#
_symmetry.space_group_name_H-M   'P 1'
#
loop_
_entity.id
_entity.type
_entity.pdbx_description
1 polymer ?
#
loop_
_entity_poly.entity_id
_entity_poly.type
_entity_poly.pdbx_seq_one_letter_code
_entity_poly.pdbx_strand_id
1 'polypeptide(L)'
;MQQAVDSFVLSGAIKLFREAKGRKSNGWQPEPYRFRHHTMLVHESMKQADHSDLAELVRQVWQESNYQAASALQRLDALWKNDFQPVSAARAEAGEAVPEHFRDLMPYIAAAIDKIRAGVSSVVVINGDKNEDYNREDANFLTQERVWKIIVGGQKLSRGFTVEGLTVSYYTRKTMAADTLMQMGRWFGYRSGYRDLIRLFIGRAVSTSTKSQKTVDLYKAFEDIVRDEEEFREELRRFSKLRENGRPMIRPADVPPMVFQRSPWLKPTAANKMYNAVETMKGVGGKVQEFNNQLYSRGPPNNGRSTSTISAWRAGFWTGWTVRMTSTTCTRLGRP
;
A
#
# COMPACT_ATOMS: atom_id res chain seq x y z
N MET A 1 7.99 -4.77 -13.62
CA MET A 1 8.99 -5.09 -12.59
C MET A 1 10.21 -4.17 -12.63
N GLN A 2 10.95 -4.09 -13.74
CA GLN A 2 12.18 -3.27 -13.87
C GLN A 2 12.08 -1.87 -13.24
N GLN A 3 11.12 -1.06 -13.68
CA GLN A 3 10.93 0.30 -13.14
C GLN A 3 10.66 0.34 -11.63
N ALA A 4 10.04 -0.69 -11.05
CA ALA A 4 9.81 -0.77 -9.61
C ALA A 4 11.11 -1.02 -8.85
N VAL A 5 11.97 -1.89 -9.38
CA VAL A 5 13.30 -2.17 -8.81
C VAL A 5 14.21 -0.94 -8.96
N ASP A 6 14.19 -0.25 -10.10
CA ASP A 6 14.92 1.02 -10.28
C ASP A 6 14.41 2.12 -9.33
N SER A 7 13.08 2.22 -9.17
CA SER A 7 12.47 3.16 -8.21
C SER A 7 12.90 2.88 -6.77
N PHE A 8 13.08 1.60 -6.43
CA PHE A 8 13.54 1.20 -5.11
C PHE A 8 15.00 1.62 -4.86
N VAL A 9 15.88 1.49 -5.85
CA VAL A 9 17.25 2.01 -5.77
C VAL A 9 17.27 3.52 -5.65
N LEU A 10 16.52 4.22 -6.50
CA LEU A 10 16.51 5.68 -6.56
C LEU A 10 15.93 6.30 -5.28
N SER A 11 14.82 5.76 -4.75
CA SER A 11 14.26 6.18 -3.46
C SER A 11 15.21 5.93 -2.29
N GLY A 12 16.00 4.85 -2.33
CA GLY A 12 17.07 4.59 -1.35
C GLY A 12 18.18 5.63 -1.41
N ALA A 13 18.61 6.01 -2.62
CA ALA A 13 19.60 7.05 -2.82
C ALA A 13 19.12 8.41 -2.29
N ILE A 14 17.86 8.78 -2.56
CA ILE A 14 17.29 10.05 -2.07
C ILE A 14 17.19 10.07 -0.54
N LYS A 15 16.85 8.93 0.09
CA LYS A 15 16.89 8.81 1.56
C LYS A 15 18.29 9.09 2.10
N LEU A 16 19.34 8.48 1.54
CA LEU A 16 20.72 8.72 1.99
C LEU A 16 21.18 10.14 1.73
N PHE A 17 20.78 10.74 0.60
CA PHE A 17 21.00 12.16 0.32
C PHE A 17 20.40 13.04 1.42
N ARG A 18 19.16 12.78 1.81
CA ARG A 18 18.48 13.51 2.90
C ARG A 18 19.16 13.32 4.25
N GLU A 19 19.58 12.09 4.60
CA GLU A 19 20.36 11.84 5.84
C GLU A 19 21.64 12.69 5.86
N ALA A 20 22.31 12.83 4.73
CA ALA A 20 23.55 13.60 4.62
C ALA A 20 23.34 15.13 4.65
N LYS A 21 22.18 15.63 4.20
CA LYS A 21 21.84 17.06 4.24
C LYS A 21 21.17 17.49 5.54
N GLY A 22 20.63 16.55 6.31
CA GLY A 22 19.84 16.82 7.52
C GLY A 22 18.45 17.37 7.18
N ARG A 23 17.61 17.48 8.21
CA ARG A 23 16.27 18.09 8.10
C ARG A 23 16.33 19.52 8.61
N LYS A 24 15.82 20.48 7.85
CA LYS A 24 15.66 21.84 8.37
C LYS A 24 14.59 21.81 9.46
N SER A 25 14.99 21.99 10.72
CA SER A 25 14.06 22.26 11.82
C SER A 25 13.87 23.77 11.96
N ASN A 26 12.97 24.23 12.83
CA ASN A 26 12.65 25.64 13.04
C ASN A 26 13.84 26.47 13.62
N GLY A 27 15.03 25.89 13.72
CA GLY A 27 16.28 26.53 14.12
C GLY A 27 17.24 26.81 12.96
N TRP A 28 18.34 27.50 13.26
CA TRP A 28 19.33 27.96 12.27
C TRP A 28 20.18 26.85 11.62
N GLN A 29 20.11 25.59 12.10
CA GLN A 29 20.92 24.46 11.62
C GLN A 29 20.07 23.22 11.31
N PRO A 30 20.39 22.45 10.24
CA PRO A 30 19.71 21.19 9.97
C PRO A 30 19.96 20.15 11.07
N GLU A 31 18.91 19.50 11.56
CA GLU A 31 19.02 18.41 12.52
C GLU A 31 19.30 17.09 11.78
N PRO A 32 20.32 16.31 12.23
CA PRO A 32 20.60 15.02 11.65
C PRO A 32 19.47 14.04 11.99
N TYR A 33 19.01 13.28 10.99
CA TYR A 33 18.05 12.22 11.18
C TYR A 33 18.36 11.04 10.25
N ARG A 34 17.83 9.85 10.58
CA ARG A 34 18.17 8.60 9.88
C ARG A 34 16.92 7.82 9.53
N PHE A 35 16.90 7.25 8.32
CA PHE A 35 15.93 6.25 7.91
C PHE A 35 16.40 4.88 8.38
N ARG A 36 15.67 4.35 9.35
CA ARG A 36 15.94 3.02 9.91
C ARG A 36 15.77 1.93 8.85
N HIS A 37 14.69 1.98 8.07
CA HIS A 37 14.36 0.95 7.09
C HIS A 37 14.16 1.51 5.68
N HIS A 38 14.46 0.68 4.68
CA HIS A 38 14.17 0.92 3.27
C HIS A 38 13.71 -0.37 2.61
N THR A 39 12.41 -0.48 2.39
CA THR A 39 11.81 -1.74 1.94
C THR A 39 10.98 -1.56 0.68
N MET A 40 10.95 -2.63 -0.10
CA MET A 40 10.03 -2.81 -1.22
C MET A 40 9.18 -4.05 -0.94
N LEU A 41 7.89 -3.99 -1.22
CA LEU A 41 7.00 -5.14 -1.13
C LEU A 41 6.59 -5.59 -2.54
N VAL A 42 6.72 -6.87 -2.83
CA VAL A 42 6.28 -7.49 -4.08
C VAL A 42 5.29 -8.59 -3.75
N HIS A 43 4.09 -8.48 -4.31
CA HIS A 43 3.00 -9.38 -3.96
C HIS A 43 2.05 -9.64 -5.13
N GLU A 44 1.94 -10.92 -5.50
CA GLU A 44 1.16 -11.38 -6.65
C GLU A 44 0.12 -12.46 -6.30
N SER A 45 0.39 -13.34 -5.34
CA SER A 45 -0.46 -14.51 -5.06
C SER A 45 -0.50 -14.86 -3.57
N MET A 46 -1.38 -15.77 -3.18
CA MET A 46 -1.35 -16.39 -1.83
C MET A 46 -0.50 -17.67 -1.80
N LYS A 47 -0.20 -18.27 -2.95
CA LYS A 47 0.49 -19.56 -3.01
C LYS A 47 1.99 -19.36 -2.77
N GLN A 48 2.57 -20.21 -1.93
CA GLN A 48 4.00 -20.16 -1.62
C GLN A 48 4.88 -20.43 -2.85
N ALA A 49 4.45 -21.33 -3.76
CA ALA A 49 5.16 -21.60 -5.01
C ALA A 49 5.30 -20.33 -5.86
N ASP A 50 4.19 -19.61 -6.08
CA ASP A 50 4.18 -18.34 -6.81
C ASP A 50 5.10 -17.28 -6.16
N HIS A 51 5.29 -17.30 -4.83
CA HIS A 51 6.24 -16.40 -4.17
C HIS A 51 7.70 -16.74 -4.49
N SER A 52 8.05 -18.02 -4.60
CA SER A 52 9.40 -18.45 -4.96
C SER A 52 9.72 -18.03 -6.39
N ASP A 53 8.82 -18.29 -7.34
CA ASP A 53 8.96 -17.90 -8.75
C ASP A 53 9.09 -16.37 -8.89
N LEU A 54 8.26 -15.63 -8.15
CA LEU A 54 8.31 -14.16 -8.14
C LEU A 54 9.62 -13.64 -7.54
N ALA A 55 10.15 -14.29 -6.49
CA ALA A 55 11.42 -13.90 -5.92
C ALA A 55 12.59 -14.17 -6.88
N GLU A 56 12.55 -15.27 -7.63
CA GLU A 56 13.52 -15.54 -8.69
C GLU A 56 13.45 -14.49 -9.79
N LEU A 57 12.25 -14.13 -10.25
CA LEU A 57 12.06 -13.05 -11.22
C LEU A 57 12.64 -11.72 -10.72
N VAL A 58 12.39 -11.35 -9.46
CA VAL A 58 12.94 -10.11 -8.88
C VAL A 58 14.47 -10.17 -8.80
N ARG A 59 15.04 -11.32 -8.41
CA ARG A 59 16.50 -11.51 -8.38
C ARG A 59 17.10 -11.41 -9.78
N GLN A 60 16.48 -12.03 -10.77
CA GLN A 60 16.90 -11.94 -12.17
C GLN A 60 16.91 -10.48 -12.63
N VAL A 61 15.80 -9.76 -12.45
CA VAL A 61 15.70 -8.33 -12.79
C VAL A 61 16.78 -7.51 -12.08
N TRP A 62 17.03 -7.78 -10.80
CA TRP A 62 18.10 -7.10 -10.05
C TRP A 62 19.49 -7.34 -10.64
N GLN A 63 19.82 -8.58 -11.03
CA GLN A 63 21.13 -8.89 -11.64
C GLN A 63 21.26 -8.28 -13.04
N GLU A 64 20.24 -8.43 -13.87
CA GLU A 64 20.20 -7.89 -15.24
C GLU A 64 20.19 -6.36 -15.25
N SER A 65 19.71 -5.73 -14.17
CA SER A 65 19.74 -4.26 -14.03
C SER A 65 21.16 -3.70 -14.08
N ASN A 66 22.18 -4.50 -13.75
CA ASN A 66 23.61 -4.20 -13.82
C ASN A 66 23.95 -2.75 -13.45
N TYR A 67 23.68 -2.37 -12.20
CA TYR A 67 23.79 -0.98 -11.73
C TYR A 67 25.20 -0.38 -11.78
N GLN A 68 26.22 -1.16 -12.12
CA GLN A 68 27.58 -0.68 -12.38
C GLN A 68 27.77 -0.16 -13.82
N ALA A 69 26.85 -0.49 -14.73
CA ALA A 69 26.93 -0.07 -16.13
C ALA A 69 26.35 1.34 -16.35
N ALA A 70 26.91 2.05 -17.34
CA ALA A 70 26.43 3.37 -17.76
C ALA A 70 24.95 3.36 -18.20
N SER A 71 24.48 2.27 -18.81
CA SER A 71 23.08 2.08 -19.22
C SER A 71 22.12 2.08 -18.03
N ALA A 72 22.53 1.55 -16.88
CA ALA A 72 21.73 1.59 -15.67
C ALA A 72 21.61 3.01 -15.11
N LEU A 73 22.71 3.77 -15.11
CA LEU A 73 22.70 5.18 -14.70
C LEU A 73 21.80 6.03 -15.61
N GLN A 74 21.82 5.80 -16.93
CA GLN A 74 20.92 6.47 -17.87
C GLN A 74 19.44 6.17 -17.56
N ARG A 75 19.13 4.90 -17.22
CA ARG A 75 17.77 4.49 -16.83
C ARG A 75 17.32 5.17 -15.53
N LEU A 76 18.22 5.26 -14.54
CA LEU A 76 17.95 5.97 -13.28
C LEU A 76 17.80 7.48 -13.46
N ASP A 77 18.60 8.11 -14.33
CA ASP A 77 18.48 9.54 -14.66
C ASP A 77 17.15 9.84 -15.37
N ALA A 78 16.78 9.01 -16.34
CA ALA A 78 15.49 9.12 -17.00
C ALA A 78 14.32 8.97 -16.02
N LEU A 79 14.39 8.00 -15.10
CA LEU A 79 13.38 7.82 -14.05
C LEU A 79 13.35 9.01 -13.07
N TRP A 80 14.50 9.56 -12.71
CA TRP A 80 14.60 10.75 -11.88
C TRP A 80 13.89 11.94 -12.51
N LYS A 81 14.23 12.27 -13.76
CA LYS A 81 13.67 13.43 -14.49
C LYS A 81 12.15 13.30 -14.72
N ASN A 82 11.69 12.11 -15.09
CA ASN A 82 10.31 11.91 -15.50
C ASN A 82 9.34 11.67 -14.33
N ASP A 83 9.84 11.32 -13.15
CA ASP A 83 9.00 10.94 -12.01
C ASP A 83 9.47 11.56 -10.69
N PHE A 84 10.65 11.20 -10.19
CA PHE A 84 11.05 11.60 -8.84
C PHE A 84 11.23 13.11 -8.68
N GLN A 85 11.90 13.77 -9.62
CA GLN A 85 12.13 15.22 -9.56
C GLN A 85 10.81 16.03 -9.50
N PRO A 86 9.86 15.88 -10.45
CA PRO A 86 8.61 16.64 -10.40
C PRO A 86 7.75 16.27 -9.18
N VAL A 87 7.75 15.00 -8.75
CA VAL A 87 6.97 14.57 -7.58
C VAL A 87 7.57 15.11 -6.28
N SER A 88 8.90 15.04 -6.11
CA SER A 88 9.58 15.59 -4.94
C SER A 88 9.43 17.10 -4.85
N ALA A 89 9.51 17.82 -5.98
CA ALA A 89 9.27 19.26 -6.01
C ALA A 89 7.84 19.62 -5.54
N ALA A 90 6.85 18.80 -5.88
CA ALA A 90 5.44 19.07 -5.54
C ALA A 90 5.00 18.52 -4.16
N ARG A 91 5.68 17.51 -3.63
CA ARG A 91 5.16 16.71 -2.49
C ARG A 91 6.15 16.47 -1.35
N ALA A 92 7.41 16.88 -1.49
CA ALA A 92 8.34 16.77 -0.37
C ALA A 92 7.79 17.53 0.85
N GLU A 93 7.96 16.93 2.02
CA GLU A 93 7.54 17.56 3.28
C GLU A 93 8.41 18.78 3.59
N ALA A 94 7.83 19.76 4.29
CA ALA A 94 8.56 20.95 4.68
C ALA A 94 9.82 20.58 5.50
N GLY A 95 10.95 21.16 5.10
CA GLY A 95 12.26 20.94 5.72
C GLY A 95 13.04 19.74 5.16
N GLU A 96 12.44 18.93 4.27
CA GLU A 96 13.16 17.85 3.60
C GLU A 96 14.05 18.35 2.47
N ALA A 97 15.27 17.81 2.38
CA ALA A 97 16.17 18.10 1.28
C ALA A 97 15.68 17.42 -0.01
N VAL A 98 15.62 18.19 -1.09
CA VAL A 98 15.29 17.69 -2.44
C VAL A 98 16.53 17.89 -3.32
N PRO A 99 17.06 16.83 -3.95
CA PRO A 99 18.14 16.97 -4.91
C PRO A 99 17.73 17.88 -6.07
N GLU A 100 18.60 18.81 -6.49
CA GLU A 100 18.32 19.69 -7.63
C GLU A 100 18.63 18.99 -8.95
N HIS A 101 19.70 18.19 -8.96
CA HIS A 101 20.19 17.51 -10.14
C HIS A 101 20.44 16.02 -9.86
N PHE A 102 20.32 15.19 -10.91
CA PHE A 102 20.60 13.75 -10.81
C PHE A 102 22.04 13.46 -10.33
N ARG A 103 23.01 14.30 -10.73
CA ARG A 103 24.42 14.18 -10.30
C ARG A 103 24.58 14.22 -8.78
N ASP A 104 23.68 14.92 -8.07
CA ASP A 104 23.73 15.05 -6.61
C ASP A 104 23.43 13.71 -5.91
N LEU A 105 22.76 12.79 -6.62
CA LEU A 105 22.44 11.44 -6.14
C LEU A 105 23.56 10.42 -6.40
N MET A 106 24.53 10.72 -7.27
CA MET A 106 25.56 9.75 -7.69
C MET A 106 26.30 9.07 -6.53
N PRO A 107 26.78 9.80 -5.49
CA PRO A 107 27.45 9.16 -4.35
C PRO A 107 26.52 8.26 -3.55
N TYR A 108 25.22 8.58 -3.53
CA TYR A 108 24.21 7.91 -2.73
C TYR A 108 23.59 6.70 -3.44
N ILE A 109 23.63 6.66 -4.77
CA ILE A 109 23.17 5.49 -5.55
C ILE A 109 24.03 4.27 -5.22
N ALA A 110 25.35 4.40 -5.28
CA ALA A 110 26.27 3.31 -4.91
C ALA A 110 26.05 2.86 -3.46
N ALA A 111 25.99 3.81 -2.52
CA ALA A 111 25.74 3.50 -1.12
C ALA A 111 24.37 2.82 -0.87
N ALA A 112 23.34 3.19 -1.62
CA ALA A 112 22.02 2.54 -1.54
C ALA A 112 22.08 1.10 -2.06
N ILE A 113 22.74 0.86 -3.19
CA ILE A 113 22.93 -0.47 -3.77
C ILE A 113 23.68 -1.38 -2.78
N ASP A 114 24.77 -0.88 -2.19
CA ASP A 114 25.56 -1.62 -1.21
C ASP A 114 24.73 -2.02 0.01
N LYS A 115 23.92 -1.08 0.54
CA LYS A 115 22.99 -1.37 1.64
C LYS A 115 21.93 -2.41 1.27
N ILE A 116 21.37 -2.34 0.06
CA ILE A 116 20.37 -3.31 -0.40
C ILE A 116 20.99 -4.71 -0.56
N ARG A 117 22.21 -4.76 -1.10
CA ARG A 117 22.95 -6.00 -1.37
C ARG A 117 23.53 -6.64 -0.10
N ALA A 118 23.84 -5.85 0.93
CA ALA A 118 24.46 -6.32 2.17
C ALA A 118 23.74 -7.55 2.76
N GLY A 119 24.49 -8.56 3.22
CA GLY A 119 23.91 -9.83 3.71
C GLY A 119 23.81 -10.88 2.59
N VAL A 120 22.95 -11.90 2.79
CA VAL A 120 22.91 -13.07 1.89
C VAL A 120 22.15 -12.79 0.59
N SER A 121 21.05 -12.03 0.65
CA SER A 121 20.25 -11.70 -0.53
C SER A 121 19.61 -10.32 -0.44
N SER A 122 19.47 -9.62 -1.57
CA SER A 122 18.64 -8.41 -1.68
C SER A 122 17.13 -8.72 -1.61
N VAL A 123 16.75 -9.98 -1.83
CA VAL A 123 15.36 -10.44 -1.89
C VAL A 123 15.07 -11.47 -0.80
N VAL A 124 14.13 -11.14 0.08
CA VAL A 124 13.66 -11.99 1.18
C VAL A 124 12.26 -12.49 0.86
N VAL A 125 12.07 -13.82 0.92
CA VAL A 125 10.74 -14.43 0.83
C VAL A 125 10.18 -14.64 2.23
N ILE A 126 8.95 -14.19 2.47
CA ILE A 126 8.23 -14.36 3.74
C ILE A 126 6.99 -15.21 3.49
N ASN A 127 7.05 -16.49 3.87
CA ASN A 127 5.93 -17.42 3.76
C ASN A 127 5.31 -17.62 5.15
N GLY A 128 3.98 -17.46 5.25
CA GLY A 128 3.27 -17.33 6.53
C GLY A 128 3.32 -18.52 7.49
N ASP A 129 4.01 -19.61 7.15
CA ASP A 129 3.96 -20.89 7.86
C ASP A 129 4.94 -21.00 9.04
N LYS A 130 6.06 -20.28 9.05
CA LYS A 130 7.10 -20.48 10.06
C LYS A 130 7.42 -19.19 10.81
N ASN A 131 7.39 -19.24 12.15
CA ASN A 131 7.98 -18.18 12.98
C ASN A 131 9.48 -17.99 12.69
N GLU A 132 10.13 -19.00 12.09
CA GLU A 132 11.53 -18.97 11.66
C GLU A 132 11.81 -18.00 10.50
N ASP A 133 10.85 -17.75 9.60
CA ASP A 133 11.04 -16.80 8.49
C ASP A 133 11.21 -15.35 9.01
N TYR A 134 10.66 -15.04 10.19
CA TYR A 134 10.78 -13.74 10.87
C TYR A 134 12.08 -13.57 11.66
N ASN A 135 12.75 -14.68 11.97
CA ASN A 135 14.01 -14.74 12.70
C ASN A 135 15.21 -14.96 11.77
N ARG A 136 15.01 -14.99 10.44
CA ARG A 136 16.14 -14.94 9.52
C ARG A 136 16.91 -13.66 9.79
N GLU A 137 18.22 -13.78 9.96
CA GLU A 137 19.12 -12.67 10.26
C GLU A 137 18.89 -11.49 9.31
N ASP A 138 18.53 -11.73 8.05
CA ASP A 138 18.36 -10.70 7.01
C ASP A 138 17.00 -9.96 6.99
N ALA A 139 16.03 -10.34 7.82
CA ALA A 139 14.65 -9.81 7.73
C ALA A 139 13.98 -9.54 9.08
N ASN A 140 14.76 -9.57 10.17
CA ASN A 140 14.22 -9.28 11.49
C ASN A 140 14.12 -7.78 11.74
N PHE A 141 12.97 -7.19 11.41
CA PHE A 141 12.65 -5.77 11.65
C PHE A 141 12.66 -5.37 13.13
N LEU A 142 12.62 -6.33 14.05
CA LEU A 142 12.59 -6.09 15.50
C LEU A 142 14.00 -6.03 16.08
N THR A 143 14.94 -6.85 15.60
CA THR A 143 16.31 -6.91 16.13
C THR A 143 17.36 -6.21 15.26
N GLN A 144 17.14 -6.11 13.95
CA GLN A 144 18.08 -5.41 13.09
C GLN A 144 17.92 -3.89 13.20
N GLU A 145 19.07 -3.21 13.30
CA GLU A 145 19.14 -1.75 13.34
C GLU A 145 18.64 -1.14 12.03
N ARG A 146 18.98 -1.75 10.87
CA ARG A 146 18.53 -1.30 9.55
C ARG A 146 18.22 -2.44 8.59
N VAL A 147 17.04 -2.40 7.96
CA VAL A 147 16.62 -3.40 6.96
C VAL A 147 16.43 -2.72 5.62
N TRP A 148 17.27 -3.09 4.65
CA TRP A 148 17.27 -2.58 3.28
C TRP A 148 17.03 -3.73 2.30
N LYS A 149 15.77 -4.11 2.06
CA LYS A 149 15.41 -5.37 1.38
C LYS A 149 14.16 -5.27 0.52
N ILE A 150 14.13 -6.11 -0.53
CA ILE A 150 12.92 -6.40 -1.30
C ILE A 150 12.25 -7.63 -0.67
N ILE A 151 11.00 -7.48 -0.26
CA ILE A 151 10.21 -8.50 0.40
C ILE A 151 9.22 -9.09 -0.60
N VAL A 152 9.20 -10.42 -0.71
CA VAL A 152 8.24 -11.16 -1.53
C VAL A 152 7.38 -12.04 -0.62
N GLY A 153 6.06 -11.87 -0.61
CA GLY A 153 5.20 -12.67 0.27
C GLY A 153 3.81 -12.06 0.49
N GLY A 154 2.91 -12.82 1.16
CA GLY A 154 1.50 -12.65 0.80
C GLY A 154 0.34 -12.80 1.76
N GLN A 155 0.51 -13.06 3.07
CA GLN A 155 -0.69 -13.07 3.94
C GLN A 155 -0.46 -12.72 5.40
N LYS A 156 0.63 -13.13 6.05
CA LYS A 156 0.88 -12.73 7.45
C LYS A 156 1.26 -11.26 7.62
N LEU A 157 1.68 -10.57 6.56
CA LEU A 157 1.85 -9.11 6.57
C LEU A 157 0.53 -8.37 6.88
N SER A 158 -0.63 -9.06 6.88
CA SER A 158 -1.96 -8.46 7.07
C SER A 158 -2.41 -8.40 8.53
N ARG A 159 -1.78 -9.16 9.44
CA ARG A 159 -2.20 -9.26 10.84
C ARG A 159 -1.02 -9.05 11.79
N GLY A 160 -0.84 -7.81 12.23
CA GLY A 160 0.10 -7.45 13.31
C GLY A 160 1.55 -7.20 12.88
N PHE A 161 1.89 -7.38 11.60
CA PHE A 161 3.23 -7.11 11.08
C PHE A 161 3.21 -5.86 10.18
N THR A 162 3.92 -4.81 10.60
CA THR A 162 4.06 -3.58 9.81
C THR A 162 5.43 -3.59 9.12
N VAL A 163 5.44 -3.63 7.79
CA VAL A 163 6.68 -3.43 7.03
C VAL A 163 7.05 -1.95 7.13
N GLU A 164 8.12 -1.65 7.86
CA GLU A 164 8.61 -0.29 8.00
C GLU A 164 9.51 0.12 6.84
N GLY A 165 9.56 1.43 6.57
CA GLY A 165 10.43 1.98 5.53
C GLY A 165 9.97 1.71 4.10
N LEU A 166 8.70 1.33 3.92
CA LEU A 166 8.13 0.93 2.64
C LEU A 166 8.07 2.12 1.68
N THR A 167 8.82 2.02 0.59
CA THR A 167 8.91 3.06 -0.47
C THR A 167 8.35 2.60 -1.79
N VAL A 168 8.45 1.30 -2.10
CA VAL A 168 7.93 0.75 -3.35
C VAL A 168 7.04 -0.44 -3.05
N SER A 169 5.83 -0.43 -3.59
CA SER A 169 4.90 -1.55 -3.50
C SER A 169 4.51 -2.01 -4.90
N TYR A 170 4.81 -3.26 -5.23
CA TYR A 170 4.44 -3.93 -6.47
C TYR A 170 3.35 -4.94 -6.19
N TYR A 171 2.14 -4.65 -6.68
CA TYR A 171 0.93 -5.37 -6.36
C TYR A 171 0.20 -5.80 -7.64
N THR A 172 0.21 -7.10 -7.92
CA THR A 172 -0.53 -7.68 -9.05
C THR A 172 -1.59 -8.70 -8.59
N ARG A 173 -1.79 -8.83 -7.27
CA ARG A 173 -2.70 -9.82 -6.72
C ARG A 173 -4.16 -9.54 -7.07
N LYS A 174 -4.83 -10.58 -7.57
CA LYS A 174 -6.28 -10.65 -7.67
C LYS A 174 -6.92 -10.76 -6.29
N THR A 175 -7.90 -9.90 -6.02
CA THR A 175 -8.79 -10.05 -4.85
C THR A 175 -10.20 -9.61 -5.17
N MET A 176 -11.16 -10.36 -4.64
CA MET A 176 -12.59 -10.16 -4.86
C MET A 176 -13.29 -9.55 -3.63
N ALA A 177 -12.52 -9.22 -2.59
CA ALA A 177 -13.02 -8.68 -1.34
C ALA A 177 -12.39 -7.31 -1.06
N ALA A 178 -13.24 -6.31 -0.83
CA ALA A 178 -12.85 -4.93 -0.59
C ALA A 178 -12.10 -4.76 0.72
N ASP A 179 -12.51 -5.46 1.80
CA ASP A 179 -11.79 -5.47 3.08
C ASP A 179 -10.32 -5.86 2.94
N THR A 180 -10.04 -6.83 2.07
CA THR A 180 -8.70 -7.33 1.79
C THR A 180 -7.89 -6.30 1.01
N LEU A 181 -8.50 -5.64 0.03
CA LEU A 181 -7.86 -4.51 -0.68
C LEU A 181 -7.54 -3.37 0.28
N MET A 182 -8.48 -2.99 1.15
CA MET A 182 -8.26 -1.92 2.13
C MET A 182 -7.21 -2.25 3.18
N GLN A 183 -7.18 -3.50 3.66
CA GLN A 183 -6.10 -3.97 4.54
C GLN A 183 -4.74 -3.86 3.84
N MET A 184 -4.69 -4.15 2.54
CA MET A 184 -3.50 -4.01 1.71
C MET A 184 -3.15 -2.56 1.38
N GLY A 185 -4.09 -1.63 1.46
CA GLY A 185 -3.81 -0.19 1.38
C GLY A 185 -2.83 0.30 2.44
N ARG A 186 -2.77 -0.39 3.59
CA ARG A 186 -1.75 -0.13 4.62
C ARG A 186 -0.33 -0.48 4.16
N TRP A 187 -0.20 -1.35 3.16
CA TRP A 187 1.07 -1.71 2.53
C TRP A 187 1.44 -0.79 1.38
N PHE A 188 0.85 0.40 1.29
CA PHE A 188 1.32 1.44 0.37
C PHE A 188 2.35 2.37 1.03
N GLY A 189 2.63 2.16 2.32
CA GLY A 189 3.61 2.92 3.07
C GLY A 189 3.05 4.27 3.53
N TYR A 190 3.36 4.67 4.75
CA TYR A 190 3.30 6.07 5.18
C TYR A 190 4.03 6.29 6.51
N ARG A 191 5.07 7.12 6.47
CA ARG A 191 5.75 7.74 7.61
C ARG A 191 6.30 9.09 7.15
N SER A 192 6.50 10.01 8.10
CA SER A 192 7.09 11.33 7.80
C SER A 192 8.51 11.20 7.25
N GLY A 193 8.85 12.10 6.33
CA GLY A 193 10.19 12.30 5.76
C GLY A 193 10.42 11.68 4.38
N TYR A 194 9.47 10.90 3.85
CA TYR A 194 9.61 10.26 2.53
C TYR A 194 8.29 10.07 1.77
N ARG A 195 7.27 10.88 2.06
CA ARG A 195 5.96 10.81 1.38
C ARG A 195 6.08 10.88 -0.14
N ASP A 196 6.99 11.71 -0.65
CA ASP A 196 7.23 11.92 -2.06
C ASP A 196 7.99 10.76 -2.74
N LEU A 197 8.60 9.87 -1.97
CA LEU A 197 9.37 8.72 -2.48
C LEU A 197 8.52 7.46 -2.69
N ILE A 198 7.27 7.47 -2.19
CA ILE A 198 6.38 6.31 -2.26
C ILE A 198 5.95 6.06 -3.71
N ARG A 199 6.07 4.82 -4.19
CA ARG A 199 5.61 4.38 -5.51
C ARG A 199 4.79 3.11 -5.41
N LEU A 200 3.69 3.11 -6.14
CA LEU A 200 2.71 2.01 -6.16
C LEU A 200 2.54 1.51 -7.59
N PHE A 201 2.97 0.28 -7.82
CA PHE A 201 2.83 -0.42 -9.09
C PHE A 201 1.68 -1.40 -8.97
N ILE A 202 0.54 -1.07 -9.57
CA ILE A 202 -0.68 -1.90 -9.52
C ILE A 202 -0.98 -2.48 -10.89
N GLY A 203 -1.34 -3.76 -10.93
CA GLY A 203 -1.79 -4.43 -12.15
C GLY A 203 -3.09 -3.82 -12.72
N ARG A 204 -3.02 -3.27 -13.93
CA ARG A 204 -4.17 -2.69 -14.66
C ARG A 204 -4.99 -3.71 -15.47
N ALA A 205 -4.42 -4.88 -15.73
CA ALA A 205 -5.04 -5.93 -16.53
C ALA A 205 -4.75 -7.30 -15.90
N VAL A 206 -5.26 -7.53 -14.68
CA VAL A 206 -5.06 -8.79 -13.96
C VAL A 206 -6.16 -9.76 -14.36
N SER A 207 -5.80 -10.94 -14.86
CA SER A 207 -6.78 -11.95 -15.24
C SER A 207 -7.60 -12.39 -14.03
N THR A 208 -8.92 -12.45 -14.19
CA THR A 208 -9.84 -12.91 -13.15
C THR A 208 -9.87 -14.43 -13.02
N SER A 209 -9.41 -15.20 -14.00
CA SER A 209 -9.36 -16.66 -13.88
C SER A 209 -8.46 -17.24 -14.98
N THR A 210 -7.76 -18.34 -14.69
CA THR A 210 -7.06 -19.13 -15.72
C THR A 210 -8.00 -19.59 -16.85
N LYS A 211 -9.32 -19.67 -16.57
CA LYS A 211 -10.35 -20.08 -17.52
C LYS A 211 -11.13 -18.93 -18.17
N SER A 212 -10.90 -17.68 -17.77
CA SER A 212 -11.65 -16.52 -18.27
C SER A 212 -10.71 -15.42 -18.73
N GLN A 213 -10.94 -14.90 -19.93
CA GLN A 213 -10.19 -13.77 -20.49
C GLN A 213 -10.57 -12.42 -19.84
N LYS A 214 -11.52 -12.40 -18.91
CA LYS A 214 -11.94 -11.17 -18.23
C LYS A 214 -10.80 -10.67 -17.33
N THR A 215 -10.31 -9.47 -17.60
CA THR A 215 -9.32 -8.78 -16.78
C THR A 215 -9.98 -7.79 -15.85
N VAL A 216 -9.33 -7.51 -14.73
CA VAL A 216 -9.71 -6.50 -13.76
C VAL A 216 -8.62 -5.44 -13.71
N ASP A 217 -9.08 -4.19 -13.68
CA ASP A 217 -8.25 -3.05 -13.39
C ASP A 217 -8.23 -2.82 -11.87
N LEU A 218 -7.17 -3.29 -11.22
CA LEU A 218 -7.04 -3.16 -9.75
C LEU A 218 -6.93 -1.70 -9.33
N TYR A 219 -6.41 -0.82 -10.18
CA TYR A 219 -6.36 0.61 -9.88
C TYR A 219 -7.76 1.19 -9.73
N LYS A 220 -8.64 0.86 -10.69
CA LYS A 220 -10.03 1.29 -10.64
C LYS A 220 -10.77 0.68 -9.44
N ALA A 221 -10.49 -0.59 -9.14
CA ALA A 221 -11.03 -1.23 -7.95
C ALA A 221 -10.61 -0.50 -6.66
N PHE A 222 -9.34 -0.09 -6.53
CA PHE A 222 -8.88 0.70 -5.39
C PHE A 222 -9.56 2.07 -5.32
N GLU A 223 -9.69 2.77 -6.44
CA GLU A 223 -10.38 4.07 -6.50
C GLU A 223 -11.84 3.94 -6.05
N ASP A 224 -12.56 2.93 -6.55
CA ASP A 224 -13.95 2.69 -6.21
C ASP A 224 -14.13 2.46 -4.71
N ILE A 225 -13.27 1.64 -4.08
CA ILE A 225 -13.37 1.34 -2.65
C ILE A 225 -13.06 2.55 -1.79
N VAL A 226 -12.05 3.35 -2.14
CA VAL A 226 -11.71 4.56 -1.38
C VAL A 226 -12.89 5.53 -1.40
N ARG A 227 -13.54 5.69 -2.56
CA ARG A 227 -14.75 6.51 -2.69
C ARG A 227 -15.92 5.94 -1.88
N ASP A 228 -16.15 4.64 -1.96
CA ASP A 228 -17.18 3.96 -1.16
C ASP A 228 -16.93 4.15 0.35
N GLU A 229 -15.67 4.10 0.80
CA GLU A 229 -15.30 4.38 2.19
C GLU A 229 -15.54 5.85 2.57
N GLU A 230 -15.18 6.81 1.71
CA GLU A 230 -15.41 8.24 1.96
C GLU A 230 -16.90 8.55 2.10
N GLU A 231 -17.74 8.03 1.20
CA GLU A 231 -19.20 8.17 1.26
C GLU A 231 -19.76 7.53 2.53
N PHE A 232 -19.29 6.34 2.90
CA PHE A 232 -19.68 5.69 4.15
C PHE A 232 -19.32 6.54 5.37
N ARG A 233 -18.13 7.15 5.40
CA ARG A 233 -17.71 8.05 6.48
C ARG A 233 -18.57 9.30 6.55
N GLU A 234 -19.00 9.85 5.41
CA GLU A 234 -19.91 11.00 5.37
C GLU A 234 -21.29 10.65 5.94
N GLU A 235 -21.84 9.48 5.62
CA GLU A 235 -23.07 9.00 6.23
C GLU A 235 -22.92 8.85 7.75
N LEU A 236 -21.83 8.23 8.22
CA LEU A 236 -21.57 8.09 9.66
C LEU A 236 -21.48 9.45 10.37
N ARG A 237 -20.86 10.47 9.76
CA ARG A 237 -20.84 11.84 10.31
C ARG A 237 -22.24 12.45 10.43
N ARG A 238 -23.14 12.11 9.52
CA ARG A 238 -24.54 12.58 9.58
C ARG A 238 -25.27 12.00 10.78
N PHE A 239 -25.01 10.74 11.10
CA PHE A 239 -25.60 10.02 12.23
C PHE A 239 -24.89 10.26 13.57
N SER A 240 -23.66 10.78 13.57
CA SER A 240 -22.87 11.03 14.79
C SER A 240 -23.29 12.29 15.57
N LYS A 241 -24.35 12.99 15.15
CA LYS A 241 -24.84 14.18 15.86
C LYS A 241 -25.33 13.81 17.26
N LEU A 242 -24.95 14.63 18.24
CA LEU A 242 -25.41 14.51 19.62
C LEU A 242 -26.61 15.44 19.85
N ARG A 243 -27.50 15.03 20.74
CA ARG A 243 -28.52 15.92 21.30
C ARG A 243 -27.87 16.87 22.32
N GLU A 244 -28.59 17.90 22.73
CA GLU A 244 -28.13 18.87 23.75
C GLU A 244 -27.69 18.22 25.08
N ASN A 245 -28.25 17.06 25.42
CA ASN A 245 -27.88 16.28 26.61
C ASN A 245 -26.66 15.35 26.43
N GLY A 246 -25.91 15.50 25.33
CA GLY A 246 -24.72 14.70 25.03
C GLY A 246 -24.98 13.26 24.58
N ARG A 247 -26.24 12.83 24.45
CA ARG A 247 -26.60 11.49 23.95
C ARG A 247 -26.64 11.48 22.41
N PRO A 248 -26.29 10.35 21.74
CA PRO A 248 -26.40 10.25 20.29
C PRO A 248 -27.85 10.43 19.83
N MET A 249 -28.03 11.19 18.75
CA MET A 249 -29.36 11.47 18.19
C MET A 249 -30.00 10.21 17.60
N ILE A 250 -29.19 9.36 16.96
CA ILE A 250 -29.53 8.09 16.32
C ILE A 250 -28.49 7.04 16.75
N ARG A 251 -28.92 5.83 17.08
CA ARG A 251 -28.01 4.70 17.39
C ARG A 251 -27.92 3.77 16.18
N PRO A 252 -26.84 2.98 16.05
CA PRO A 252 -26.71 1.98 14.99
C PRO A 252 -27.86 0.95 14.92
N ALA A 253 -28.53 0.69 16.05
CA ALA A 253 -29.70 -0.18 16.09
C ALA A 253 -30.97 0.47 15.51
N ASP A 254 -31.01 1.80 15.45
CA ASP A 254 -32.16 2.56 14.96
C ASP A 254 -32.11 2.76 13.43
N VAL A 255 -30.89 2.85 12.86
CA VAL A 255 -30.66 2.92 11.41
C VAL A 255 -29.41 2.10 11.09
N PRO A 256 -29.54 0.98 10.34
CA PRO A 256 -28.36 0.21 9.95
C PRO A 256 -27.55 1.02 8.93
N PRO A 257 -26.21 1.04 9.06
CA PRO A 257 -25.37 1.78 8.13
C PRO A 257 -25.34 1.05 6.78
N MET A 258 -25.58 1.78 5.69
CA MET A 258 -25.59 1.23 4.34
C MET A 258 -24.15 1.18 3.81
N VAL A 259 -23.72 0.03 3.28
CA VAL A 259 -22.42 -0.08 2.63
C VAL A 259 -22.63 0.01 1.12
N PHE A 260 -22.18 1.12 0.54
CA PHE A 260 -22.20 1.37 -0.90
C PHE A 260 -21.23 0.45 -1.62
N GLN A 261 -21.59 0.05 -2.84
CA GLN A 261 -20.71 -0.70 -3.73
C GLN A 261 -20.76 -0.14 -5.14
N ARG A 262 -19.71 0.58 -5.53
CA ARG A 262 -19.56 1.06 -6.93
C ARG A 262 -19.18 -0.05 -7.91
N SER A 263 -18.53 -1.10 -7.40
CA SER A 263 -18.10 -2.26 -8.17
C SER A 263 -18.85 -3.53 -7.68
N PRO A 264 -19.93 -3.97 -8.35
CA PRO A 264 -20.77 -5.11 -7.91
C PRO A 264 -20.01 -6.43 -7.74
N TRP A 265 -18.97 -6.62 -8.54
CA TRP A 265 -18.13 -7.82 -8.49
C TRP A 265 -17.19 -7.83 -7.27
N LEU A 266 -17.02 -6.71 -6.57
CA LEU A 266 -16.16 -6.56 -5.41
C LEU A 266 -17.01 -6.51 -4.14
N LYS A 267 -17.04 -7.62 -3.41
CA LYS A 267 -17.85 -7.75 -2.19
C LYS A 267 -17.18 -7.03 -1.02
N PRO A 268 -17.93 -6.51 -0.02
CA PRO A 268 -17.33 -5.74 1.07
C PRO A 268 -16.39 -6.62 1.91
N THR A 269 -16.77 -7.89 2.09
CA THR A 269 -15.95 -8.91 2.74
C THR A 269 -16.28 -10.29 2.18
N ALA A 270 -15.60 -11.32 2.68
CA ALA A 270 -15.84 -12.71 2.29
C ALA A 270 -17.28 -13.16 2.62
N ALA A 271 -17.87 -14.01 1.77
CA ALA A 271 -19.26 -14.45 1.91
C ALA A 271 -19.58 -15.09 3.28
N ASN A 272 -18.63 -15.83 3.83
CA ASN A 272 -18.71 -16.44 5.17
C ASN A 272 -18.59 -15.42 6.33
N LYS A 273 -18.64 -14.13 6.06
CA LYS A 273 -18.72 -13.06 7.07
C LYS A 273 -19.95 -12.17 6.89
N MET A 274 -20.82 -12.51 5.94
CA MET A 274 -21.99 -11.74 5.55
C MET A 274 -23.31 -12.45 5.90
N TYR A 275 -23.34 -13.25 6.96
CA TYR A 275 -24.48 -14.14 7.29
C TYR A 275 -25.84 -13.45 7.45
N ASN A 276 -25.86 -12.14 7.73
CA ASN A 276 -27.09 -11.34 7.89
C ASN A 276 -27.19 -10.19 6.87
N ALA A 277 -26.32 -10.15 5.86
CA ALA A 277 -26.34 -9.10 4.85
C ALA A 277 -27.37 -9.43 3.77
N VAL A 278 -28.24 -8.47 3.47
CA VAL A 278 -29.21 -8.54 2.37
C VAL A 278 -28.86 -7.47 1.36
N GLU A 279 -28.72 -7.88 0.10
CA GLU A 279 -28.49 -6.98 -1.02
C GLU A 279 -29.79 -6.20 -1.27
N THR A 280 -29.72 -4.87 -1.24
CA THR A 280 -30.86 -3.98 -1.52
C THR A 280 -30.44 -2.99 -2.58
N MET A 281 -31.35 -2.59 -3.49
CA MET A 281 -31.10 -1.53 -4.47
C MET A 281 -31.87 -0.27 -4.06
N LYS A 282 -31.22 0.90 -4.12
CA LYS A 282 -31.88 2.19 -3.88
C LYS A 282 -31.46 3.18 -4.96
N GLY A 283 -32.43 3.68 -5.71
CA GLY A 283 -32.21 4.79 -6.63
C GLY A 283 -32.23 6.10 -5.86
N VAL A 284 -31.11 6.81 -5.78
CA VAL A 284 -31.09 8.21 -5.33
C VAL A 284 -31.02 9.06 -6.60
N GLY A 285 -32.13 9.75 -6.92
CA GLY A 285 -32.18 10.80 -7.95
C GLY A 285 -31.44 10.49 -9.27
N GLY A 286 -31.79 9.38 -9.93
CA GLY A 286 -31.34 9.08 -11.30
C GLY A 286 -30.12 8.17 -11.46
N LYS A 287 -29.49 7.68 -10.37
CA LYS A 287 -28.50 6.60 -10.43
C LYS A 287 -28.93 5.41 -9.58
N VAL A 288 -28.99 4.23 -10.19
CA VAL A 288 -29.22 2.95 -9.49
C VAL A 288 -27.92 2.56 -8.80
N GLN A 289 -27.98 2.24 -7.50
CA GLN A 289 -26.86 1.74 -6.72
C GLN A 289 -27.28 0.47 -5.98
N GLU A 290 -26.34 -0.47 -5.84
CA GLU A 290 -26.49 -1.71 -5.05
C GLU A 290 -25.87 -1.52 -3.66
N PHE A 291 -26.51 -2.10 -2.65
CA PHE A 291 -26.18 -1.93 -1.23
C PHE A 291 -26.19 -3.26 -0.51
N ASN A 292 -25.35 -3.41 0.51
CA ASN A 292 -25.46 -4.49 1.49
C ASN A 292 -25.96 -3.94 2.83
N ASN A 293 -27.01 -4.54 3.39
CA ASN A 293 -27.63 -4.13 4.65
C ASN A 293 -27.71 -5.29 5.65
N GLN A 294 -27.41 -5.06 6.94
CA GLN A 294 -27.66 -6.06 7.98
C GLN A 294 -29.07 -5.91 8.55
N LEU A 295 -29.91 -6.93 8.37
CA LEU A 295 -31.23 -6.98 9.00
C LEU A 295 -31.12 -7.60 10.40
N TYR A 296 -31.60 -6.90 11.42
CA TYR A 296 -31.84 -7.49 12.74
C TYR A 296 -33.16 -8.28 12.68
N SER A 297 -33.08 -9.60 12.48
CA SER A 297 -34.22 -10.48 12.71
C SER A 297 -34.61 -10.44 14.20
N ARG A 298 -35.88 -10.15 14.48
CA ARG A 298 -36.50 -10.22 15.81
C ARG A 298 -36.65 -11.69 16.27
N GLY A 299 -35.54 -12.41 16.42
CA GLY A 299 -35.45 -13.73 17.05
C GLY A 299 -34.78 -13.65 18.44
N PRO A 300 -34.99 -14.62 19.33
CA PRO A 300 -34.49 -14.55 20.70
C PRO A 300 -32.94 -14.54 20.74
N PRO A 301 -32.34 -13.91 21.76
CA PRO A 301 -30.91 -13.61 21.77
C PRO A 301 -30.09 -14.86 22.11
N ASN A 302 -29.39 -15.42 21.14
CA ASN A 302 -28.30 -16.36 21.38
C ASN A 302 -26.97 -15.73 20.94
N ASN A 303 -26.34 -14.94 21.82
CA ASN A 303 -24.88 -14.84 21.98
C ASN A 303 -24.46 -13.75 22.98
N GLY A 304 -24.18 -14.15 24.22
CA GLY A 304 -23.58 -13.30 25.27
C GLY A 304 -22.07 -13.09 25.14
N ARG A 305 -21.52 -12.90 23.92
CA ARG A 305 -20.06 -12.74 23.71
C ARG A 305 -19.60 -11.60 22.79
N SER A 306 -20.47 -10.75 22.21
CA SER A 306 -20.03 -9.71 21.25
C SER A 306 -20.01 -8.26 21.76
N THR A 307 -20.25 -8.01 23.05
CA THR A 307 -20.36 -6.63 23.56
C THR A 307 -19.05 -6.01 24.08
N SER A 308 -17.93 -6.74 24.12
CA SER A 308 -16.65 -6.20 24.61
C SER A 308 -15.75 -5.55 23.54
N THR A 309 -16.14 -5.56 22.26
CA THR A 309 -15.22 -5.13 21.16
C THR A 309 -15.43 -3.68 20.69
N ILE A 310 -16.44 -2.97 21.19
CA ILE A 310 -16.85 -1.65 20.64
C ILE A 310 -16.05 -0.48 21.24
N SER A 311 -15.37 -0.65 22.38
CA SER A 311 -14.59 0.44 23.01
C SER A 311 -13.26 0.77 22.30
N ALA A 312 -12.70 -0.15 21.51
CA ALA A 312 -11.39 0.02 20.87
C ALA A 312 -11.42 0.83 19.56
N TRP A 313 -12.59 1.15 19.00
CA TRP A 313 -12.73 1.80 17.70
C TRP A 313 -12.60 3.34 17.72
N ARG A 314 -12.50 3.97 18.89
CA ARG A 314 -12.56 5.44 19.02
C ARG A 314 -11.27 6.22 18.76
N ALA A 315 -10.09 5.59 18.62
CA ALA A 315 -8.82 6.33 18.68
C ALA A 315 -7.89 6.28 17.44
N GLY A 316 -8.26 5.60 16.34
CA GLY A 316 -7.22 5.06 15.45
C GLY A 316 -7.03 5.63 14.04
N PHE A 317 -7.84 6.57 13.53
CA PHE A 317 -7.75 6.92 12.11
C PHE A 317 -8.02 8.41 11.84
N TRP A 318 -6.96 9.23 11.94
CA TRP A 318 -6.97 10.61 11.44
C TRP A 318 -5.86 10.85 10.43
N THR A 319 -6.26 11.51 9.34
CA THR A 319 -5.51 12.25 8.30
C THR A 319 -4.90 11.51 7.09
N GLY A 320 -5.35 11.94 5.90
CA GLY A 320 -4.42 12.43 4.87
C GLY A 320 -4.22 11.59 3.61
N TRP A 321 -5.24 11.41 2.76
CA TRP A 321 -5.02 10.98 1.37
C TRP A 321 -5.67 11.97 0.40
N THR A 322 -4.83 12.66 -0.37
CA THR A 322 -5.23 13.33 -1.62
C THR A 322 -4.23 12.87 -2.66
N VAL A 323 -4.70 12.05 -3.59
CA VAL A 323 -3.86 11.39 -4.59
C VAL A 323 -4.28 11.88 -5.97
N ARG A 324 -3.54 12.84 -6.51
CA ARG A 324 -3.57 13.16 -7.95
C ARG A 324 -2.54 12.27 -8.65
N MET A 325 -2.93 11.51 -9.67
CA MET A 325 -2.03 10.62 -10.43
C MET A 325 -2.03 10.99 -11.91
N THR A 326 -0.84 10.99 -12.52
CA THR A 326 -0.58 11.22 -13.94
C THR A 326 -0.47 9.88 -14.68
N SER A 327 -1.10 9.80 -15.85
CA SER A 327 -1.12 8.61 -16.72
C SER A 327 0.08 8.60 -17.67
N THR A 328 0.77 7.47 -17.79
CA THR A 328 1.66 7.19 -18.91
C THR A 328 1.28 5.87 -19.56
N THR A 329 0.90 5.94 -20.83
CA THR A 329 0.52 4.81 -21.68
C THR A 329 1.77 4.09 -22.15
N CYS A 330 1.82 2.76 -22.06
CA CYS A 330 2.89 1.95 -22.66
C CYS A 330 2.29 0.92 -23.62
N THR A 331 2.64 1.05 -24.90
CA THR A 331 2.20 0.23 -26.02
C THR A 331 3.06 -1.03 -26.12
N ARG A 332 2.46 -2.20 -26.35
CA ARG A 332 3.17 -3.47 -26.46
C ARG A 332 3.51 -3.77 -27.93
N LEU A 333 4.79 -3.97 -28.23
CA LEU A 333 5.28 -4.55 -29.49
C LEU A 333 5.00 -6.06 -29.49
N GLY A 334 4.26 -6.53 -30.50
CA GLY A 334 4.13 -7.95 -30.81
C GLY A 334 5.22 -8.39 -31.78
N ARG A 335 5.63 -9.66 -31.69
CA ARG A 335 6.41 -10.37 -32.71
C ARG A 335 6.26 -11.89 -32.51
N PRO A 336 6.55 -12.68 -33.55
CA PRO A 336 6.11 -12.60 -34.95
C PRO A 336 4.91 -13.53 -35.21
#